data_AF-A0A258KE08-F1
#
_entry.id   AF-A0A258KE08-F1
#
_cell.length_a   1.000
_cell.length_b   1.000
_cell.length_c   1.000
_cell.angle_alpha   90.00
_cell.angle_beta   90.00
_cell.angle_gamma   90.00
#
_symmetry.space_group_name_H-M   'P 1'
#
loop_
_entity.id
_entity.type
_entity.pdbx_description
1 polymer ?
#
loop_
_entity_poly.entity_id
_entity_poly.type
_entity_poly.pdbx_seq_one_letter_code
_entity_poly.pdbx_strand_id
1 'polypeptide(L)'
;IDTAAALAGVDLTLMGRDFDAWNERGRLLVQTQDRLLDLPAPSLPGDHQFANAGLAVAALLALADPRIDEAAMSAGIAGTVWPARFQRLTAGPLAGKASAAGADLWLDGGHNPHAGQAVARALGDLAARDGRPVALISGLLANKDATGFFSPFASLKAQVFTVTFEGHAAASAAQTAAAAELAGLRAHACDSVEDALAKALALTPTPHVLICGSLYLAGEVLAMSPETWPT
;
A
#
# COMPACT_ATOMS: atom_id res chain seq x y z
N ILE A 1 -17.33 -15.88 5.91
CA ILE A 1 -18.02 -14.75 5.26
C ILE A 1 -19.35 -15.21 4.65
N ASP A 2 -19.39 -16.40 4.04
CA ASP A 2 -20.61 -17.01 3.48
C ASP A 2 -21.75 -17.11 4.47
N THR A 3 -21.49 -17.56 5.71
CA THR A 3 -22.52 -17.61 6.77
C THR A 3 -23.10 -16.23 7.08
N ALA A 4 -22.26 -15.18 7.09
CA ALA A 4 -22.73 -13.82 7.38
C ALA A 4 -23.59 -13.28 6.23
N ALA A 5 -23.21 -13.56 4.98
CA ALA A 5 -24.00 -13.17 3.81
C ALA A 5 -25.34 -13.91 3.75
N ALA A 6 -25.34 -15.23 4.01
CA ALA A 6 -26.56 -16.03 4.09
C ALA A 6 -27.52 -15.51 5.17
N LEU A 7 -27.00 -15.15 6.35
CA LEU A 7 -27.80 -14.56 7.43
C LEU A 7 -28.35 -13.17 7.06
N ALA A 8 -27.61 -12.40 6.27
CA ALA A 8 -28.03 -11.09 5.77
C ALA A 8 -28.95 -11.18 4.53
N GLY A 9 -29.13 -12.36 3.94
CA GLY A 9 -29.92 -12.54 2.71
C GLY A 9 -29.33 -11.83 1.50
N VAL A 10 -28.01 -11.67 1.44
CA VAL A 10 -27.30 -11.00 0.33
C VAL A 10 -26.47 -12.01 -0.46
N ASP A 11 -26.46 -11.86 -1.77
CA ASP A 11 -25.58 -12.64 -2.64
C ASP A 11 -24.14 -12.12 -2.52
N LEU A 12 -23.19 -13.05 -2.50
CA LEU A 12 -21.77 -12.74 -2.53
C LEU A 12 -21.25 -12.83 -3.96
N THR A 13 -20.53 -11.80 -4.37
CA THR A 13 -19.70 -11.80 -5.58
C THR A 13 -18.24 -11.82 -5.15
N LEU A 14 -17.52 -12.90 -5.47
CA LEU A 14 -16.15 -13.16 -5.01
C LEU A 14 -15.17 -13.23 -6.20
N MET A 15 -14.02 -12.58 -6.04
CA MET A 15 -12.90 -12.71 -6.98
C MET A 15 -12.31 -14.14 -6.91
N GLY A 16 -11.97 -14.73 -8.06
CA GLY A 16 -11.55 -16.14 -8.16
C GLY A 16 -12.69 -17.16 -8.15
N ARG A 17 -13.95 -16.70 -8.09
CA ARG A 17 -15.14 -17.56 -8.18
C ARG A 17 -16.15 -17.04 -9.20
N ASP A 18 -16.57 -15.78 -9.02
CA ASP A 18 -17.64 -15.16 -9.79
C ASP A 18 -17.11 -14.17 -10.83
N PHE A 19 -15.92 -13.61 -10.55
CA PHE A 19 -15.17 -12.79 -11.47
C PHE A 19 -13.67 -12.94 -11.23
N ASP A 20 -12.87 -12.56 -12.21
CA ASP A 20 -11.42 -12.42 -12.10
C ASP A 20 -10.95 -11.10 -12.72
N ALA A 21 -9.81 -10.61 -12.24
CA ALA A 21 -9.18 -9.42 -12.77
C ALA A 21 -7.66 -9.50 -12.72
N TRP A 22 -7.01 -9.13 -13.81
CA TRP A 22 -5.56 -9.24 -13.94
C TRP A 22 -4.98 -8.21 -14.91
N ASN A 23 -3.66 -8.03 -14.80
CA ASN A 23 -2.88 -7.28 -15.77
C ASN A 23 -2.58 -8.18 -16.98
N GLU A 24 -3.04 -7.79 -18.16
CA GLU A 24 -2.61 -8.38 -19.43
C GLU A 24 -1.95 -7.29 -20.27
N ARG A 25 -0.62 -7.37 -20.44
CA ARG A 25 0.17 -6.46 -21.29
C ARG A 25 -0.06 -4.97 -20.99
N GLY A 26 -0.23 -4.61 -19.71
CA GLY A 26 -0.45 -3.24 -19.27
C GLY A 26 -1.90 -2.76 -19.44
N ARG A 27 -2.85 -3.68 -19.54
CA ARG A 27 -4.30 -3.41 -19.52
C ARG A 27 -4.97 -4.22 -18.43
N LEU A 28 -6.08 -3.71 -17.91
CA LEU A 28 -6.89 -4.39 -16.91
C LEU A 28 -7.94 -5.23 -17.63
N LEU A 29 -7.82 -6.55 -17.53
CA LEU A 29 -8.89 -7.44 -17.91
C LEU A 29 -9.77 -7.73 -16.70
N VAL A 30 -11.09 -7.64 -16.89
CA VAL A 30 -12.08 -8.06 -15.89
C VAL A 30 -13.03 -9.05 -16.54
N GLN A 31 -13.03 -10.28 -16.06
CA GLN A 31 -13.87 -11.36 -16.56
C GLN A 31 -14.95 -11.67 -15.53
N THR A 32 -16.21 -11.70 -15.95
CA THR A 32 -17.31 -12.29 -15.19
C THR A 32 -17.83 -13.52 -15.94
N GLN A 33 -18.93 -14.12 -15.49
CA GLN A 33 -19.55 -15.26 -16.15
C GLN A 33 -20.05 -14.97 -17.57
N ASP A 34 -20.45 -13.72 -17.86
CA ASP A 34 -21.16 -13.33 -19.08
C ASP A 34 -20.39 -12.35 -19.97
N ARG A 35 -19.27 -11.78 -19.50
CA ARG A 35 -18.50 -10.78 -20.24
C ARG A 35 -17.01 -10.78 -19.88
N LEU A 36 -16.22 -10.23 -20.79
CA LEU A 36 -14.84 -9.84 -20.59
C LEU A 36 -14.70 -8.37 -20.96
N LEU A 37 -14.22 -7.55 -20.02
CA LEU A 37 -13.94 -6.13 -20.23
C LEU A 37 -12.44 -5.92 -20.41
N ASP A 38 -12.06 -5.08 -21.36
CA ASP A 38 -10.68 -4.67 -21.63
C ASP A 38 -10.48 -3.18 -21.32
N LEU A 39 -10.11 -2.91 -20.07
CA LEU A 39 -10.04 -1.57 -19.49
C LEU A 39 -8.59 -1.05 -19.47
N PRO A 40 -8.39 0.28 -19.40
CA PRO A 40 -7.07 0.86 -19.17
C PRO A 40 -6.43 0.32 -17.89
N ALA A 41 -5.09 0.34 -17.81
CA ALA A 41 -4.42 0.08 -16.54
C ALA A 41 -4.84 1.10 -15.47
N PRO A 42 -4.91 0.67 -14.20
CA PRO A 42 -5.06 1.60 -13.08
C PRO A 42 -3.92 2.62 -13.06
N SER A 43 -4.24 3.88 -12.76
CA SER A 43 -3.23 4.95 -12.57
C SER A 43 -2.37 4.75 -11.32
N LEU A 44 -2.89 4.03 -10.32
CA LEU A 44 -2.18 3.78 -9.07
C LEU A 44 -1.10 2.70 -9.28
N PRO A 45 0.13 2.91 -8.77
CA PRO A 45 1.22 1.95 -8.94
C PRO A 45 1.04 0.68 -8.10
N GLY A 46 1.58 -0.43 -8.60
CA GLY A 46 1.61 -1.73 -7.93
C GLY A 46 0.57 -2.71 -8.50
N ASP A 47 0.98 -3.96 -8.71
CA ASP A 47 0.15 -4.97 -9.38
C ASP A 47 -1.17 -5.28 -8.65
N HIS A 48 -1.18 -5.14 -7.33
CA HIS A 48 -2.39 -5.32 -6.51
C HIS A 48 -3.50 -4.30 -6.87
N GLN A 49 -3.16 -3.18 -7.52
CA GLN A 49 -4.15 -2.21 -7.98
C GLN A 49 -5.01 -2.74 -9.13
N PHE A 50 -4.54 -3.71 -9.90
CA PHE A 50 -5.38 -4.40 -10.89
C PHE A 50 -6.49 -5.20 -10.21
N ALA A 51 -6.17 -5.90 -9.13
CA ALA A 51 -7.18 -6.60 -8.33
C ALA A 51 -8.17 -5.62 -7.67
N ASN A 52 -7.68 -4.50 -7.12
CA ASN A 52 -8.54 -3.46 -6.54
C ASN A 52 -9.46 -2.82 -7.58
N ALA A 53 -8.94 -2.48 -8.76
CA ALA A 53 -9.72 -1.90 -9.85
C ALA A 53 -10.74 -2.92 -10.40
N GLY A 54 -10.35 -4.18 -10.55
CA GLY A 54 -11.25 -5.27 -10.92
C GLY A 54 -12.39 -5.46 -9.93
N LEU A 55 -12.10 -5.42 -8.62
CA LEU A 55 -13.12 -5.46 -7.58
C LEU A 55 -14.08 -4.27 -7.67
N ALA A 56 -13.57 -3.06 -7.95
CA ALA A 56 -14.41 -1.88 -8.16
C ALA A 56 -15.31 -2.05 -9.40
N VAL A 57 -14.79 -2.57 -10.52
CA VAL A 57 -15.57 -2.87 -11.73
C VAL A 57 -16.66 -3.90 -11.43
N ALA A 58 -16.34 -4.98 -10.73
CA ALA A 58 -17.32 -5.99 -10.34
C ALA A 58 -18.44 -5.38 -9.47
N ALA A 59 -18.11 -4.47 -8.54
CA ALA A 59 -19.09 -3.77 -7.75
C ALA A 59 -19.98 -2.83 -8.60
N LEU A 60 -19.41 -2.13 -9.59
CA LEU A 60 -20.16 -1.28 -10.51
C LEU A 60 -21.10 -2.09 -11.42
N LEU A 61 -20.65 -3.25 -11.90
CA LEU A 61 -21.48 -4.17 -12.67
C LEU A 61 -22.65 -4.72 -11.82
N ALA A 62 -22.41 -5.05 -10.56
CA ALA A 62 -23.44 -5.50 -9.63
C ALA A 62 -24.46 -4.40 -9.29
N LEU A 63 -24.04 -3.13 -9.26
CA LEU A 63 -24.93 -1.98 -9.08
C LEU A 63 -25.90 -1.81 -10.26
N ALA A 64 -25.50 -2.26 -11.45
CA ALA A 64 -26.29 -2.22 -12.68
C ALA A 64 -26.86 -0.82 -13.03
N ASP A 65 -26.10 0.23 -12.71
CA ASP A 65 -26.46 1.61 -13.05
C ASP A 65 -26.14 1.90 -14.52
N PRO A 66 -27.14 2.13 -15.39
CA PRO A 66 -26.92 2.33 -16.83
C PRO A 66 -26.14 3.62 -17.15
N ARG A 67 -25.95 4.51 -16.19
CA ARG A 67 -25.13 5.72 -16.35
C ARG A 67 -23.63 5.43 -16.26
N ILE A 68 -23.25 4.24 -15.78
CA ILE A 68 -21.86 3.82 -15.61
C ILE A 68 -21.54 2.78 -16.67
N ASP A 69 -21.23 3.27 -17.87
CA ASP A 69 -20.81 2.43 -18.99
C ASP A 69 -19.28 2.14 -18.95
N GLU A 70 -18.80 1.36 -19.92
CA GLU A 70 -17.38 1.01 -20.03
C GLU A 70 -16.48 2.24 -20.18
N ALA A 71 -16.97 3.31 -20.83
CA ALA A 71 -16.23 4.55 -20.98
C ALA A 71 -16.09 5.28 -19.63
N ALA A 72 -17.16 5.33 -18.83
CA ALA A 72 -17.13 5.88 -17.48
C ALA A 72 -16.19 5.08 -16.56
N MET A 73 -16.24 3.74 -16.63
CA MET A 73 -15.32 2.87 -15.88
C MET A 73 -13.87 3.11 -16.31
N SER A 74 -13.61 3.17 -17.62
CA SER A 74 -12.28 3.42 -18.18
C SER A 74 -11.70 4.76 -17.71
N ALA A 75 -12.51 5.82 -17.76
CA ALA A 75 -12.11 7.15 -17.29
C ALA A 75 -11.83 7.15 -15.78
N GLY A 76 -12.69 6.49 -14.98
CA GLY A 76 -12.50 6.39 -13.53
C GLY A 76 -11.21 5.66 -13.16
N ILE A 77 -10.93 4.52 -13.78
CA ILE A 77 -9.74 3.70 -13.51
C ILE A 77 -8.46 4.43 -13.91
N ALA A 78 -8.43 5.02 -15.10
CA ALA A 78 -7.27 5.76 -15.60
C ALA A 78 -7.03 7.09 -14.88
N GLY A 79 -8.08 7.69 -14.29
CA GLY A 79 -8.03 8.97 -13.60
C GLY A 79 -8.05 8.87 -12.07
N THR A 80 -7.93 7.67 -11.50
CA THR A 80 -8.03 7.49 -10.04
C THR A 80 -6.86 8.19 -9.34
N VAL A 81 -7.18 9.03 -8.36
CA VAL A 81 -6.21 9.63 -7.43
C VAL A 81 -6.58 9.18 -6.02
N TRP A 82 -5.67 8.47 -5.36
CA TRP A 82 -5.88 7.97 -4.02
C TRP A 82 -4.61 8.17 -3.16
N PRO A 83 -4.60 9.20 -2.30
CA PRO A 83 -3.44 9.48 -1.44
C PRO A 83 -3.08 8.27 -0.56
N ALA A 84 -1.78 8.07 -0.34
CA ALA A 84 -1.22 6.99 0.47
C ALA A 84 -1.64 5.57 0.01
N ARG A 85 -1.71 5.35 -1.31
CA ARG A 85 -1.82 4.03 -1.95
C ARG A 85 -0.60 3.76 -2.80
N PHE A 86 0.44 3.22 -2.16
CA PHE A 86 1.78 3.04 -2.70
C PHE A 86 2.26 4.28 -3.48
N GLN A 87 2.01 5.46 -2.92
CA GLN A 87 2.23 6.74 -3.56
C GLN A 87 3.72 7.10 -3.50
N ARG A 88 4.33 7.44 -4.64
CA ARG A 88 5.68 8.04 -4.65
C ARG A 88 5.61 9.49 -4.18
N LEU A 89 6.39 9.85 -3.18
CA LEU A 89 6.53 11.24 -2.73
C LEU A 89 7.71 11.89 -3.45
N THR A 90 7.43 12.90 -4.29
CA THR A 90 8.43 13.62 -5.08
C THR A 90 8.66 15.05 -4.62
N ALA A 91 7.82 15.56 -3.72
CA ALA A 91 7.89 16.91 -3.17
C ALA A 91 7.52 16.93 -1.68
N GLY A 92 7.79 18.05 -1.02
CA GLY A 92 7.67 18.21 0.43
C GLY A 92 8.95 17.85 1.20
N PRO A 93 8.96 18.08 2.53
CA PRO A 93 10.18 18.09 3.34
C PRO A 93 10.89 16.73 3.42
N LEU A 94 10.15 15.63 3.52
CA LEU A 94 10.72 14.28 3.56
C LEU A 94 11.23 13.83 2.18
N ALA A 95 10.48 14.11 1.12
CA ALA A 95 10.87 13.78 -0.24
C ALA A 95 12.14 14.54 -0.66
N GLY A 96 12.25 15.82 -0.29
CA GLY A 96 13.46 16.61 -0.54
C GLY A 96 14.70 16.02 0.12
N LYS A 97 14.59 15.56 1.38
CA LYS A 97 15.69 14.86 2.08
C LYS A 97 16.04 13.53 1.41
N ALA A 98 15.05 12.73 1.04
CA ALA A 98 15.26 11.45 0.35
C ALA A 98 15.94 11.65 -1.00
N SER A 99 15.44 12.58 -1.83
CA SER A 99 16.01 12.89 -3.14
C SER A 99 17.44 13.41 -3.05
N ALA A 100 17.75 14.26 -2.06
CA ALA A 100 19.11 14.76 -1.84
C ALA A 100 20.11 13.65 -1.50
N ALA A 101 19.63 12.56 -0.86
CA ALA A 101 20.42 11.37 -0.56
C ALA A 101 20.40 10.32 -1.69
N GLY A 102 19.70 10.57 -2.80
CA GLY A 102 19.52 9.61 -3.90
C GLY A 102 18.58 8.44 -3.59
N ALA A 103 17.70 8.60 -2.59
CA ALA A 103 16.70 7.61 -2.20
C ALA A 103 15.35 7.89 -2.88
N ASP A 104 14.60 6.81 -3.10
CA ASP A 104 13.17 6.90 -3.41
C ASP A 104 12.35 6.88 -2.11
N LEU A 105 11.31 7.71 -2.03
CA LEU A 105 10.39 7.74 -0.89
C LEU A 105 8.97 7.42 -1.34
N TRP A 106 8.37 6.43 -0.68
CA TRP A 106 7.02 5.95 -0.94
C TRP A 106 6.15 6.05 0.32
N LEU A 107 4.84 6.11 0.14
CA LEU A 107 3.84 6.24 1.20
C LEU A 107 2.66 5.28 0.98
N ASP A 108 2.31 4.50 2.01
CA ASP A 108 1.15 3.61 1.97
C ASP A 108 0.40 3.51 3.31
N GLY A 109 -0.93 3.54 3.30
CA GLY A 109 -1.76 3.42 4.50
C GLY A 109 -2.07 1.99 4.97
N GLY A 110 -1.50 0.98 4.32
CA GLY A 110 -1.66 -0.43 4.61
C GLY A 110 -1.14 -0.81 5.99
N HIS A 111 -1.92 -1.63 6.72
CA HIS A 111 -1.70 -1.86 8.15
C HIS A 111 -2.15 -3.25 8.62
N ASN A 112 -2.38 -4.18 7.69
CA ASN A 112 -2.83 -5.54 7.99
C ASN A 112 -2.04 -6.56 7.15
N PRO A 113 -2.09 -7.86 7.48
CA PRO A 113 -1.29 -8.88 6.77
C PRO A 113 -1.49 -8.89 5.25
N HIS A 114 -2.72 -8.69 4.78
CA HIS A 114 -3.02 -8.63 3.35
C HIS A 114 -2.34 -7.43 2.66
N ALA A 115 -2.40 -6.25 3.29
CA ALA A 115 -1.71 -5.06 2.82
C ALA A 115 -0.18 -5.24 2.86
N GLY A 116 0.35 -5.85 3.92
CA GLY A 116 1.78 -6.19 4.03
C GLY A 116 2.25 -7.04 2.84
N GLN A 117 1.47 -8.05 2.44
CA GLN A 117 1.78 -8.88 1.27
C GLN A 117 1.74 -8.09 -0.05
N ALA A 118 0.72 -7.24 -0.23
CA ALA A 118 0.57 -6.44 -1.45
C ALA A 118 1.72 -5.43 -1.62
N VAL A 119 2.08 -4.76 -0.54
CA VAL A 119 3.11 -3.71 -0.54
C VAL A 119 4.52 -4.31 -0.55
N ALA A 120 4.76 -5.44 0.14
CA ALA A 120 6.03 -6.16 0.04
C ALA A 120 6.31 -6.64 -1.39
N ARG A 121 5.30 -7.12 -2.12
CA ARG A 121 5.46 -7.47 -3.54
C ARG A 121 5.89 -6.25 -4.38
N ALA A 122 5.16 -5.14 -4.25
CA ALA A 122 5.46 -3.92 -5.00
C ALA A 122 6.86 -3.36 -4.68
N LEU A 123 7.29 -3.42 -3.42
CA LEU A 123 8.67 -3.06 -3.04
C LEU A 123 9.71 -4.07 -3.54
N GLY A 124 9.39 -5.35 -3.57
CA GLY A 124 10.24 -6.39 -4.13
C GLY A 124 10.52 -6.15 -5.60
N ASP A 125 9.50 -5.81 -6.39
CA ASP A 125 9.64 -5.47 -7.81
C ASP A 125 10.50 -4.22 -8.01
N LEU A 126 10.42 -3.26 -7.09
CA LEU A 126 11.24 -2.05 -7.12
C LEU A 126 12.71 -2.38 -6.80
N ALA A 127 12.95 -3.11 -5.71
CA ALA A 127 14.30 -3.53 -5.30
C ALA A 127 14.97 -4.45 -6.33
N ALA A 128 14.21 -5.31 -7.02
CA ALA A 128 14.74 -6.19 -8.05
C ALA A 128 15.29 -5.45 -9.29
N ARG A 129 14.88 -4.19 -9.53
CA ARG A 129 15.32 -3.39 -10.69
C ARG A 129 16.77 -2.96 -10.58
N ASP A 130 17.24 -2.65 -9.38
CA ASP A 130 18.55 -2.05 -9.15
C ASP A 130 19.34 -2.68 -7.98
N GLY A 131 18.76 -3.64 -7.27
CA GLY A 131 19.39 -4.35 -6.16
C GLY A 131 19.54 -3.51 -4.88
N ARG A 132 18.96 -2.30 -4.81
CA ARG A 132 19.03 -1.46 -3.60
C ARG A 132 18.21 -2.08 -2.45
N PRO A 133 18.67 -1.91 -1.20
CA PRO A 133 17.95 -2.43 -0.04
C PRO A 133 16.61 -1.73 0.15
N VAL A 134 15.74 -2.33 0.96
CA VAL A 134 14.45 -1.76 1.36
C VAL A 134 14.53 -1.30 2.81
N ALA A 135 14.05 -0.08 3.08
CA ALA A 135 13.85 0.45 4.42
C ALA A 135 12.38 0.78 4.64
N LEU A 136 11.83 0.33 5.77
CA LEU A 136 10.46 0.62 6.18
C LEU A 136 10.49 1.63 7.33
N ILE A 137 9.67 2.66 7.25
CA ILE A 137 9.35 3.55 8.37
C ILE A 137 7.91 3.23 8.76
N SER A 138 7.68 2.67 9.94
CA SER A 138 6.38 2.09 10.27
C SER A 138 5.88 2.43 11.65
N GLY A 139 4.60 2.78 11.73
CA GLY A 139 3.85 2.87 12.98
C GLY A 139 2.50 2.16 12.80
N LEU A 140 2.08 1.35 13.78
CA LEU A 140 0.81 0.62 13.74
C LEU A 140 -0.07 0.94 14.95
N LEU A 141 -1.37 0.67 14.82
CA LEU A 141 -2.27 0.63 15.98
C LEU A 141 -2.04 -0.65 16.80
N ALA A 142 -2.16 -0.55 18.12
CA ALA A 142 -1.89 -1.65 19.05
C ALA A 142 -2.80 -2.87 18.90
N ASN A 143 -3.96 -2.71 18.26
CA ASN A 143 -4.93 -3.78 18.03
C ASN A 143 -4.73 -4.52 16.69
N LYS A 144 -3.68 -4.21 15.93
CA LYS A 144 -3.41 -4.84 14.63
C LYS A 144 -2.48 -6.03 14.78
N ASP A 145 -2.61 -6.96 13.84
CA ASP A 145 -1.63 -8.03 13.65
C ASP A 145 -0.37 -7.45 12.98
N ALA A 146 0.49 -6.84 13.81
CA ALA A 146 1.73 -6.23 13.37
C ALA A 146 2.74 -7.27 12.86
N THR A 147 2.86 -8.42 13.52
CA THR A 147 3.76 -9.49 13.09
C THR A 147 3.33 -10.04 11.72
N GLY A 148 2.04 -10.28 11.51
CA GLY A 148 1.50 -10.71 10.21
C GLY A 148 1.64 -9.64 9.13
N PHE A 149 1.54 -8.35 9.48
CA PHE A 149 1.87 -7.25 8.56
C PHE A 149 3.34 -7.26 8.12
N PHE A 150 4.28 -7.49 9.04
CA PHE A 150 5.71 -7.46 8.75
C PHE A 150 6.26 -8.73 8.09
N SER A 151 5.63 -9.88 8.32
CA SER A 151 6.11 -11.20 7.85
C SER A 151 6.49 -11.25 6.36
N PRO A 152 5.72 -10.67 5.42
CA PRO A 152 6.04 -10.69 3.99
C PRO A 152 7.37 -10.00 3.64
N PHE A 153 7.78 -8.99 4.42
CA PHE A 153 9.00 -8.21 4.17
C PHE A 153 10.29 -8.96 4.54
N ALA A 154 10.21 -10.08 5.26
CA ALA A 154 11.37 -10.89 5.63
C ALA A 154 12.17 -11.38 4.40
N SER A 155 11.46 -11.72 3.32
CA SER A 155 12.06 -12.11 2.04
C SER A 155 12.92 -11.01 1.41
N LEU A 156 12.60 -9.75 1.67
CA LEU A 156 13.33 -8.57 1.20
C LEU A 156 14.47 -8.16 2.12
N LYS A 157 14.59 -8.80 3.29
CA LYS A 157 15.53 -8.42 4.36
C LYS A 157 15.42 -6.93 4.71
N ALA A 158 14.20 -6.42 4.75
CA ALA A 158 13.95 -5.00 4.99
C ALA A 158 14.49 -4.55 6.37
N GLN A 159 15.07 -3.36 6.41
CA GLN A 159 15.44 -2.68 7.67
C GLN A 159 14.23 -1.87 8.14
N VAL A 160 13.79 -2.05 9.38
CA VAL A 160 12.59 -1.40 9.91
C VAL A 160 12.97 -0.31 10.91
N PHE A 161 12.42 0.89 10.71
CA PHE A 161 12.51 2.00 11.63
C PHE A 161 11.11 2.32 12.11
N THR A 162 10.84 2.12 13.39
CA THR A 162 9.48 2.25 13.91
C THR A 162 9.28 3.58 14.61
N VAL A 163 8.07 4.12 14.49
CA VAL A 163 7.69 5.42 15.05
C VAL A 163 6.35 5.29 15.77
N THR A 164 6.10 6.20 16.71
CA THR A 164 4.77 6.39 17.32
C THR A 164 4.14 7.60 16.64
N PHE A 165 2.94 7.45 16.07
CA PHE A 165 2.16 8.57 15.54
C PHE A 165 1.14 9.06 16.57
N GLU A 166 0.59 10.25 16.37
CA GLU A 166 -0.45 10.81 17.22
C GLU A 166 -1.77 10.03 17.07
N GLY A 167 -2.16 9.32 18.12
CA GLY A 167 -3.42 8.60 18.13
C GLY A 167 -3.63 7.79 19.41
N HIS A 168 -4.86 7.78 19.93
CA HIS A 168 -5.18 7.16 21.22
C HIS A 168 -4.90 5.65 21.30
N ALA A 169 -4.81 4.97 20.15
CA ALA A 169 -4.57 3.53 20.04
C ALA A 169 -3.27 3.22 19.27
N ALA A 170 -2.39 4.20 19.06
CA ALA A 170 -1.08 3.97 18.48
C ALA A 170 -0.26 3.04 19.37
N ALA A 171 0.33 2.00 18.79
CA ALA A 171 1.37 1.25 19.47
C ALA A 171 2.61 2.14 19.60
N SER A 172 3.35 1.98 20.69
CA SER A 172 4.67 2.61 20.79
C SER A 172 5.60 2.11 19.70
N ALA A 173 6.58 2.94 19.31
CA ALA A 173 7.65 2.56 18.40
C ALA A 173 8.33 1.25 18.86
N ALA A 174 8.58 1.09 20.16
CA ALA A 174 9.18 -0.11 20.73
C ALA A 174 8.30 -1.37 20.56
N GLN A 175 6.99 -1.28 20.81
CA GLN A 175 6.07 -2.39 20.57
C GLN A 175 6.01 -2.78 19.09
N THR A 176 5.99 -1.79 18.20
CA THR A 176 6.00 -2.02 16.75
C THR A 176 7.32 -2.67 16.31
N ALA A 177 8.46 -2.26 16.89
CA ALA A 177 9.77 -2.85 16.61
C ALA A 177 9.83 -4.32 17.04
N ALA A 178 9.36 -4.63 18.26
CA ALA A 178 9.31 -6.00 18.75
C ALA A 178 8.46 -6.91 17.84
N ALA A 179 7.35 -6.42 17.28
CA ALA A 179 6.55 -7.18 16.33
C ALA A 179 7.28 -7.43 14.99
N ALA A 180 8.03 -6.44 14.49
CA ALA A 180 8.87 -6.62 13.32
C ALA A 180 10.02 -7.62 13.56
N GLU A 181 10.63 -7.61 14.75
CA GLU A 181 11.65 -8.59 15.15
C GLU A 181 11.08 -10.01 15.23
N LEU A 182 9.87 -10.17 15.78
CA LEU A 182 9.16 -11.46 15.78
C LEU A 182 8.86 -11.96 14.36
N ALA A 183 8.71 -11.06 13.40
CA ALA A 183 8.57 -11.39 11.97
C ALA A 183 9.91 -11.69 11.29
N GLY A 184 11.03 -11.69 12.02
CA GLY A 184 12.37 -12.00 11.50
C GLY A 184 13.11 -10.82 10.87
N LEU A 185 12.65 -9.59 11.11
CA LEU A 185 13.28 -8.37 10.59
C LEU A 185 14.21 -7.73 11.63
N ARG A 186 15.09 -6.85 11.16
CA ARG A 186 15.83 -5.93 12.04
C ARG A 186 15.01 -4.67 12.22
N ALA A 187 14.78 -4.26 13.46
CA ALA A 187 13.95 -3.11 13.77
C ALA A 187 14.62 -2.14 14.76
N HIS A 188 14.37 -0.85 14.59
CA HIS A 188 14.87 0.22 15.45
C HIS A 188 13.76 1.20 15.77
N ALA A 189 13.42 1.35 17.06
CA ALA A 189 12.53 2.42 17.50
C ALA A 189 13.20 3.79 17.32
N CYS A 190 12.43 4.75 16.79
CA CYS A 190 12.86 6.11 16.48
C CYS A 190 11.91 7.13 17.11
N ASP A 191 12.41 8.34 17.31
CA ASP A 191 11.66 9.39 18.03
C ASP A 191 10.61 10.08 17.14
N SER A 192 10.88 10.15 15.82
CA SER A 192 9.98 10.74 14.84
C SER A 192 10.18 10.13 13.44
N VAL A 193 9.30 10.49 12.49
CA VAL A 193 9.42 10.10 11.08
C VAL A 193 10.70 10.69 10.46
N GLU A 194 11.09 11.91 10.83
CA GLU A 194 12.32 12.55 10.38
C GLU A 194 13.57 11.83 10.89
N ASP A 195 13.58 11.42 12.16
CA ASP A 195 14.68 10.64 12.75
C ASP A 195 14.77 9.25 12.08
N ALA A 196 13.64 8.58 11.91
CA ALA A 196 13.56 7.31 11.19
C ALA A 196 14.06 7.44 9.74
N LEU A 197 13.69 8.50 9.03
CA LEU A 197 14.17 8.78 7.68
C LEU A 197 15.67 9.06 7.67
N ALA A 198 16.18 9.89 8.58
CA ALA A 198 17.61 10.17 8.65
C ALA A 198 18.44 8.88 8.87
N LYS A 199 17.97 7.98 9.74
CA LYS A 199 18.58 6.67 9.98
C LYS A 199 18.47 5.74 8.77
N ALA A 200 17.33 5.72 8.08
CA ALA A 200 17.14 4.94 6.86
C ALA A 200 18.09 5.41 5.74
N LEU A 201 18.24 6.73 5.56
CA LEU A 201 19.13 7.31 4.55
C LEU A 201 20.62 7.12 4.86
N ALA A 202 20.99 6.76 6.10
CA ALA A 202 22.35 6.40 6.46
C ALA A 202 22.75 4.97 6.04
N LEU A 203 21.80 4.15 5.57
CA LEU A 203 22.09 2.82 5.04
C LEU A 203 22.91 2.90 3.75
N THR A 204 23.82 1.95 3.57
CA THR A 204 24.62 1.79 2.35
C THR A 204 24.44 0.38 1.81
N PRO A 205 24.01 0.19 0.54
CA PRO A 205 23.63 1.24 -0.43
C PRO A 205 22.38 2.02 0.00
N THR A 206 22.16 3.21 -0.57
CA THR A 206 20.95 4.00 -0.33
C THR A 206 19.70 3.16 -0.60
N PRO A 207 18.71 3.13 0.30
CA PRO A 207 17.55 2.26 0.16
C PRO A 207 16.42 2.86 -0.67
N HIS A 208 15.50 1.98 -1.08
CA HIS A 208 14.10 2.35 -1.34
C HIS A 208 13.38 2.48 0.00
N VAL A 209 12.87 3.66 0.32
CA VAL A 209 12.20 3.93 1.60
C VAL A 209 10.68 3.91 1.42
N LEU A 210 9.97 3.19 2.28
CA LEU A 210 8.52 3.23 2.38
C LEU A 210 8.10 3.65 3.78
N ILE A 211 7.22 4.65 3.87
CA ILE A 211 6.49 4.97 5.09
C ILE A 211 5.13 4.24 5.05
N CYS A 212 4.84 3.40 6.05
CA CYS A 212 3.62 2.58 6.07
C CYS A 212 3.13 2.18 7.47
N GLY A 213 2.10 1.33 7.54
CA GLY A 213 1.61 0.73 8.79
C GLY A 213 0.37 1.41 9.38
N SER A 214 0.00 2.61 8.91
CA SER A 214 -1.18 3.31 9.40
C SER A 214 -1.62 4.43 8.46
N LEU A 215 -2.94 4.59 8.32
CA LEU A 215 -3.52 5.77 7.66
C LEU A 215 -3.31 7.06 8.48
N TYR A 216 -3.17 6.96 9.80
CA TYR A 216 -2.87 8.13 10.65
C TYR A 216 -1.46 8.66 10.36
N LEU A 217 -0.46 7.76 10.37
CA LEU A 217 0.91 8.09 10.01
C LEU A 217 1.01 8.63 8.59
N ALA A 218 0.29 8.02 7.64
CA ALA A 218 0.25 8.53 6.28
C ALA A 218 -0.38 9.93 6.20
N GLY A 219 -1.43 10.18 6.98
CA GLY A 219 -2.05 11.49 7.10
C GLY A 219 -1.10 12.55 7.67
N GLU A 220 -0.32 12.22 8.70
CA GLU A 220 0.71 13.11 9.26
C GLU A 220 1.75 13.50 8.21
N VAL A 221 2.27 12.51 7.47
CA VAL A 221 3.27 12.73 6.41
C VAL A 221 2.70 13.62 5.31
N LEU A 222 1.47 13.35 4.88
CA LEU A 222 0.82 14.19 3.90
C LEU A 222 0.72 15.62 4.46
N ALA A 223 0.18 15.81 5.67
CA ALA A 223 -0.05 17.11 6.28
C ALA A 223 1.21 17.99 6.47
N MET A 224 2.42 17.46 6.31
CA MET A 224 3.67 18.23 6.40
C MET A 224 3.82 19.32 5.32
N SER A 225 3.22 19.16 4.14
CA SER A 225 3.20 20.17 3.07
C SER A 225 2.07 19.90 2.09
N PRO A 226 1.39 20.92 1.53
CA PRO A 226 0.44 20.74 0.43
C PRO A 226 1.03 20.03 -0.79
N GLU A 227 2.34 20.12 -1.00
CA GLU A 227 3.04 19.51 -2.14
C GLU A 227 3.17 17.97 -2.03
N THR A 228 2.85 17.39 -0.87
CA THR A 228 2.83 15.93 -0.71
C THR A 228 1.54 15.31 -1.26
N TRP A 229 0.50 16.12 -1.49
CA TRP A 229 -0.74 15.63 -2.08
C TRP A 229 -0.52 15.30 -3.55
N PRO A 230 -1.11 14.20 -4.05
CA PRO A 230 -1.09 13.92 -5.47
C PRO A 230 -1.86 15.03 -6.22
N THR A 231 -1.21 15.61 -7.23
CA THR A 231 -1.82 16.60 -8.13
C THR A 231 -2.38 15.95 -9.39
#